data_AF-X0WMW8-F1
#
_entry.id   AF-X0WMW8-F1
#
_cell.length_a   1.000
_cell.length_b   1.000
_cell.length_c   1.000
_cell.angle_alpha   90.00
_cell.angle_beta   90.00
_cell.angle_gamma   90.00
#
_symmetry.space_group_name_H-M   'P 1'
#
loop_
_entity.id
_entity.type
_entity.pdbx_description
1 polymer ?
#
loop_
_entity_poly.entity_id
_entity_poly.type
_entity_poly.pdbx_seq_one_letter_code
_entity_poly.pdbx_strand_id
1 'polypeptide(L)'
;MSKKKSDLWTHWAMAMVVMVIICTMSWSDTFTVTSTDDSGPGSLREAIESANANAGLDLIAFNIPGPGPHTIQPIPLPPLEPYPILALPMITDPVIIDGYTQPGAASATHSSPATLLIEIDGIHAIDDYWVNGLSIAAGSCTIRGLVINHFGDCGIRIHENGGNTIQGNYLGTDPAGTEARPNHDSGIGIGTSGNLIGGTTPAARNVLSGNGACGIGVGGTGNTVLGNY
;
A
#
# COMPACT_ATOMS: atom_id res chain seq x y z
N MET A 1 84.24 1.77 -9.36
CA MET A 1 84.17 3.23 -9.54
C MET A 1 82.80 3.60 -10.15
N SER A 2 82.01 4.39 -9.42
CA SER A 2 81.05 5.42 -9.89
C SER A 2 79.93 5.14 -10.94
N LYS A 3 78.68 5.07 -10.43
CA LYS A 3 77.40 5.75 -10.80
C LYS A 3 77.06 6.17 -12.25
N LYS A 4 75.81 5.83 -12.67
CA LYS A 4 74.69 6.70 -13.21
C LYS A 4 73.45 5.80 -13.51
N LYS A 5 72.31 5.88 -12.81
CA LYS A 5 71.12 6.78 -12.88
C LYS A 5 70.26 6.69 -14.16
N SER A 6 68.93 6.81 -13.94
CA SER A 6 67.77 7.02 -14.85
C SER A 6 67.25 5.78 -15.59
N ASP A 7 65.96 5.49 -15.72
CA ASP A 7 64.71 6.11 -15.25
C ASP A 7 63.56 5.22 -15.76
N LEU A 8 62.45 5.18 -15.00
CA LEU A 8 61.07 4.91 -15.45
C LEU A 8 60.89 3.48 -16.07
N TRP A 9 59.87 2.69 -15.80
CA TRP A 9 58.51 2.75 -16.32
C TRP A 9 57.67 1.88 -15.39
N THR A 10 56.82 2.51 -14.59
CA THR A 10 55.78 1.90 -13.77
C THR A 10 54.73 1.22 -14.65
N HIS A 11 54.61 -0.10 -14.58
CA HIS A 11 53.44 -0.84 -15.07
C HIS A 11 52.56 -1.23 -13.88
N TRP A 12 51.77 -0.29 -13.38
CA TRP A 12 50.57 -0.58 -12.60
C TRP A 12 49.39 -0.10 -13.44
N ALA A 13 48.86 -0.96 -14.31
CA ALA A 13 47.57 -0.72 -14.93
C ALA A 13 46.50 -0.98 -13.86
N MET A 14 46.12 0.06 -13.11
CA MET A 14 44.91 0.04 -12.30
C MET A 14 43.73 0.07 -13.27
N ALA A 15 43.15 -1.10 -13.53
CA ALA A 15 41.87 -1.20 -14.22
C ALA A 15 40.81 -0.50 -13.36
N MET A 16 40.45 0.74 -13.71
CA MET A 16 39.24 1.36 -13.19
C MET A 16 38.06 0.57 -13.72
N VAL A 17 37.50 -0.30 -12.87
CA VAL A 17 36.15 -0.81 -13.06
C VAL A 17 35.21 0.37 -12.90
N VAL A 18 34.83 0.99 -14.02
CA VAL A 18 33.69 1.91 -14.04
C VAL A 18 32.46 1.04 -13.85
N MET A 19 32.01 0.94 -12.59
CA MET A 19 30.71 0.36 -12.28
C MET A 19 29.66 1.33 -12.83
N VAL A 20 29.24 1.11 -14.07
CA VAL A 20 28.04 1.76 -14.60
C VAL A 20 26.90 1.21 -13.76
N ILE A 21 26.45 1.98 -12.78
CA ILE A 21 25.15 1.77 -12.15
C ILE A 21 24.14 2.09 -13.24
N ILE A 22 23.78 1.08 -14.02
CA ILE A 22 22.57 1.13 -14.81
C ILE A 22 21.46 1.08 -13.76
N CYS A 23 20.92 2.25 -13.42
CA CYS A 23 19.64 2.33 -12.75
C CYS A 23 18.62 1.77 -13.74
N THR A 24 18.44 0.46 -13.73
CA THR A 24 17.35 -0.18 -14.44
C THR A 24 16.09 0.28 -13.71
N MET A 25 15.33 1.20 -14.32
CA MET A 25 13.91 1.28 -14.05
C MET A 25 13.36 -0.10 -14.38
N SER A 26 13.18 -0.97 -13.38
CA SER A 26 12.36 -2.16 -13.57
C SER A 26 10.97 -1.66 -13.89
N TRP A 27 10.37 -2.23 -14.92
CA TRP A 27 8.97 -2.01 -15.20
C TRP A 27 8.18 -2.62 -14.05
N SER A 28 7.09 -1.97 -13.66
CA SER A 28 6.24 -2.47 -12.60
C SER A 28 5.63 -3.81 -13.00
N ASP A 29 5.96 -4.89 -12.29
CA ASP A 29 5.29 -6.17 -12.51
C ASP A 29 3.86 -6.07 -11.98
N THR A 30 2.94 -6.74 -12.67
CA THR A 30 1.50 -6.64 -12.35
C THR A 30 0.99 -7.96 -11.79
N PHE A 31 0.57 -7.94 -10.53
CA PHE A 31 -0.13 -9.04 -9.86
C PHE A 31 -1.64 -8.76 -9.88
N THR A 32 -2.40 -9.57 -10.61
CA THR A 32 -3.84 -9.31 -10.80
C THR A 32 -4.68 -10.17 -9.86
N VAL A 33 -5.44 -9.51 -8.98
CA VAL A 33 -6.48 -10.10 -8.15
C VAL A 33 -7.69 -10.44 -9.04
N THR A 34 -8.10 -11.70 -9.03
CA THR A 34 -9.21 -12.21 -9.84
C THR A 34 -10.27 -12.95 -9.02
N SER A 35 -10.05 -13.14 -7.72
CA SER A 35 -10.99 -13.77 -6.79
C SER A 35 -11.22 -12.92 -5.53
N THR A 36 -12.36 -13.16 -4.88
CA THR A 36 -12.68 -12.62 -3.54
C THR A 36 -12.28 -13.56 -2.41
N ASP A 37 -11.75 -14.74 -2.74
CA ASP A 37 -11.27 -15.71 -1.75
C ASP A 37 -10.15 -15.11 -0.89
N ASP A 38 -10.12 -15.48 0.38
CA ASP A 38 -9.11 -15.04 1.35
C ASP A 38 -7.67 -15.43 0.96
N SER A 39 -7.52 -16.60 0.33
CA SER A 39 -6.23 -17.17 -0.02
C SER A 39 -6.30 -18.04 -1.27
N GLY A 40 -5.12 -18.40 -1.79
CA GLY A 40 -4.97 -19.20 -3.01
C GLY A 40 -4.90 -18.35 -4.28
N PRO A 41 -4.84 -19.00 -5.46
CA PRO A 41 -4.61 -18.33 -6.73
C PRO A 41 -5.61 -17.23 -7.03
N GLY A 42 -5.11 -16.04 -7.36
CA GLY A 42 -5.90 -14.86 -7.71
C GLY A 42 -6.46 -14.09 -6.53
N SER A 43 -6.13 -14.46 -5.28
CA SER A 43 -6.53 -13.71 -4.08
C SER A 43 -5.67 -12.45 -3.87
N LEU A 44 -6.20 -11.48 -3.11
CA LEU A 44 -5.42 -10.30 -2.70
C LEU A 44 -4.23 -10.69 -1.81
N ARG A 45 -4.38 -11.71 -0.97
CA ARG A 45 -3.29 -12.24 -0.12
C ARG A 45 -2.12 -12.72 -0.97
N GLU A 46 -2.38 -13.56 -1.98
CA GLU A 46 -1.36 -14.04 -2.90
C GLU A 46 -0.71 -12.89 -3.67
N ALA A 47 -1.48 -11.90 -4.11
CA ALA A 47 -0.96 -10.74 -4.83
C ALA A 47 0.01 -9.90 -3.97
N ILE A 48 -0.30 -9.70 -2.68
CA ILE A 48 0.60 -9.02 -1.73
C ILE A 48 1.85 -9.86 -1.48
N GLU A 49 1.72 -11.17 -1.26
CA GLU A 49 2.87 -12.07 -1.07
C GLU A 49 3.79 -12.06 -2.29
N SER A 50 3.22 -12.02 -3.49
CA SER A 50 3.97 -11.98 -4.75
C SER A 50 4.68 -10.65 -4.94
N ALA A 51 4.02 -9.52 -4.65
CA ALA A 51 4.65 -8.20 -4.67
C ALA A 51 5.76 -8.08 -3.64
N ASN A 52 5.57 -8.57 -2.41
CA ASN A 52 6.62 -8.58 -1.40
C ASN A 52 7.84 -9.42 -1.79
N ALA A 53 7.64 -10.47 -2.59
CA ALA A 53 8.71 -11.36 -3.06
C ALA A 53 9.41 -10.85 -4.32
N ASN A 54 8.85 -9.83 -4.99
CA ASN A 54 9.43 -9.21 -6.17
C ASN A 54 10.06 -7.87 -5.78
N ALA A 55 11.26 -7.60 -6.29
CA ALA A 55 12.00 -6.42 -5.86
C ALA A 55 11.68 -5.22 -6.76
N GLY A 56 11.24 -4.12 -6.14
CA GLY A 56 10.98 -2.86 -6.81
C GLY A 56 9.49 -2.58 -6.95
N LEU A 57 9.15 -1.44 -7.54
CA LEU A 57 7.77 -0.97 -7.55
C LEU A 57 6.84 -1.88 -8.36
N ASP A 58 5.94 -2.57 -7.69
CA ASP A 58 4.93 -3.44 -8.32
C ASP A 58 3.55 -2.80 -8.40
N LEU A 59 2.67 -3.41 -9.19
CA LEU A 59 1.26 -3.06 -9.32
C LEU A 59 0.40 -4.27 -8.92
N ILE A 60 -0.41 -4.10 -7.87
CA ILE A 60 -1.55 -4.96 -7.60
C ILE A 60 -2.78 -4.36 -8.27
N ALA A 61 -3.24 -5.05 -9.31
CA ALA A 61 -4.42 -4.71 -10.09
C ALA A 61 -5.59 -5.65 -9.75
N PHE A 62 -6.81 -5.26 -10.10
CA PHE A 62 -8.04 -6.00 -9.86
C PHE A 62 -8.78 -6.24 -11.17
N ASN A 63 -9.21 -7.48 -11.38
CA ASN A 63 -10.06 -7.89 -12.50
C ASN A 63 -10.94 -9.07 -12.08
N ILE A 64 -11.70 -8.87 -11.01
CA ILE A 64 -12.61 -9.88 -10.45
C ILE A 64 -13.84 -9.99 -11.37
N PRO A 65 -14.21 -11.18 -11.85
CA PRO A 65 -15.39 -11.36 -12.71
C PRO A 65 -16.72 -11.08 -12.00
N GLY A 66 -17.71 -10.60 -12.76
CA GLY A 66 -19.08 -10.40 -12.29
C GLY A 66 -19.39 -8.93 -11.93
N PRO A 67 -20.65 -8.63 -11.53
CA PRO A 67 -21.02 -7.30 -11.07
C PRO A 67 -20.42 -7.03 -9.68
N GLY A 68 -19.91 -5.81 -9.47
CA GLY A 68 -19.44 -5.34 -8.16
C GLY A 68 -20.54 -4.68 -7.32
N PRO A 69 -20.23 -4.23 -6.09
CA PRO A 69 -18.90 -4.29 -5.46
C PRO A 69 -18.47 -5.73 -5.12
N HIS A 70 -17.16 -5.97 -5.17
CA HIS A 70 -16.51 -7.23 -4.81
C HIS A 70 -15.93 -7.08 -3.40
N THR A 71 -16.48 -7.85 -2.46
CA THR A 71 -16.07 -7.82 -1.06
C THR A 71 -15.11 -8.97 -0.78
N ILE A 72 -13.88 -8.62 -0.43
CA ILE A 72 -12.82 -9.52 0.04
C ILE A 72 -12.89 -9.51 1.56
N GLN A 73 -12.98 -10.67 2.19
CA GLN A 73 -13.09 -10.79 3.65
C GLN A 73 -11.89 -11.55 4.24
N PRO A 74 -10.74 -10.87 4.43
CA PRO A 74 -9.54 -11.54 4.90
C PRO A 74 -9.74 -12.18 6.27
N ILE A 75 -9.20 -13.39 6.43
CA ILE A 75 -9.24 -14.15 7.68
C ILE A 75 -7.91 -13.92 8.41
N PRO A 76 -7.92 -13.43 9.67
CA PRO A 76 -6.70 -13.34 10.47
C PRO A 76 -6.00 -14.68 10.58
N LEU A 77 -4.71 -14.70 10.21
CA LEU A 77 -3.86 -15.87 10.40
C LEU A 77 -3.24 -15.86 11.81
N PRO A 78 -3.04 -17.04 12.42
CA PRO A 78 -2.40 -17.14 13.72
C PRO A 78 -1.01 -16.48 13.69
N PRO A 79 -0.54 -15.92 14.82
CA PRO A 79 0.73 -15.21 14.85
C PRO A 79 1.86 -16.18 14.49
N LEU A 80 2.70 -15.77 13.54
CA LEU A 80 3.96 -16.43 13.25
C LEU A 80 5.05 -15.58 13.88
N GLU A 81 5.49 -15.93 15.09
CA GLU A 81 6.62 -15.26 15.77
C GLU A 81 7.75 -14.96 14.77
N PRO A 82 8.25 -13.71 14.67
CA PRO A 82 8.01 -12.54 15.54
C PRO A 82 6.85 -11.62 15.12
N TYR A 83 6.00 -12.02 14.18
CA TYR A 83 4.97 -11.16 13.58
C TYR A 83 3.64 -11.21 14.33
N PRO A 84 2.92 -10.07 14.43
CA PRO A 84 1.59 -10.02 15.03
C PRO A 84 0.55 -10.78 14.20
N ILE A 85 -0.66 -10.90 14.74
CA ILE A 85 -1.82 -11.37 13.97
C ILE A 85 -2.08 -10.37 12.84
N LEU A 86 -2.20 -10.90 11.62
CA LEU A 86 -2.43 -10.10 10.42
C LEU A 86 -3.60 -10.66 9.61
N ALA A 87 -4.53 -9.78 9.23
CA ALA A 87 -5.61 -10.11 8.31
C ALA A 87 -5.10 -10.28 6.88
N LEU A 88 -4.20 -9.41 6.42
CA LEU A 88 -3.48 -9.55 5.14
C LEU A 88 -1.97 -9.48 5.40
N PRO A 89 -1.13 -10.08 4.54
CA PRO A 89 0.32 -10.01 4.68
C PRO A 89 0.78 -8.55 4.77
N MET A 90 1.77 -8.28 5.62
CA MET A 90 2.39 -6.97 5.72
C MET A 90 3.03 -6.60 4.38
N ILE A 91 2.83 -5.37 3.91
CA ILE A 91 3.43 -4.86 2.68
C ILE A 91 4.87 -4.41 2.99
N THR A 92 5.85 -5.16 2.47
CA THR A 92 7.28 -5.00 2.76
C THR A 92 8.11 -4.53 1.57
N ASP A 93 7.57 -4.56 0.35
CA ASP A 93 8.18 -3.96 -0.85
C ASP A 93 7.28 -2.84 -1.44
N PRO A 94 7.84 -1.81 -2.10
CA PRO A 94 7.05 -0.74 -2.70
C PRO A 94 6.00 -1.27 -3.69
N VAL A 95 4.73 -0.90 -3.49
CA VAL A 95 3.64 -1.39 -4.32
C VAL A 95 2.58 -0.32 -4.55
N ILE A 96 2.00 -0.33 -5.74
CA ILE A 96 0.76 0.36 -6.06
C ILE A 96 -0.38 -0.65 -5.91
N ILE A 97 -1.29 -0.44 -4.97
CA ILE A 97 -2.57 -1.17 -4.89
C ILE A 97 -3.65 -0.25 -5.46
N ASP A 98 -4.15 -0.60 -6.64
CA ASP A 98 -5.03 0.28 -7.43
C ASP A 98 -6.39 -0.36 -7.67
N GLY A 99 -7.34 -0.13 -6.78
CA GLY A 99 -8.72 -0.59 -6.92
C GLY A 99 -9.45 0.00 -8.13
N TYR A 100 -8.97 1.11 -8.71
CA TYR A 100 -9.54 1.67 -9.94
C TYR A 100 -9.23 0.85 -11.20
N THR A 101 -8.36 -0.15 -11.11
CA THR A 101 -8.11 -1.10 -12.21
C THR A 101 -9.27 -2.08 -12.41
N GLN A 102 -10.12 -2.29 -11.40
CA GLN A 102 -11.32 -3.13 -11.51
C GLN A 102 -12.26 -2.58 -12.60
N PRO A 103 -12.67 -3.39 -13.59
CA PRO A 103 -13.63 -2.95 -14.60
C PRO A 103 -14.92 -2.38 -13.98
N GLY A 104 -15.28 -1.16 -14.39
CA GLY A 104 -16.44 -0.43 -13.88
C GLY A 104 -16.14 0.53 -12.73
N ALA A 105 -14.95 0.47 -12.11
CA ALA A 105 -14.53 1.44 -11.12
C ALA A 105 -14.17 2.78 -11.78
N ALA A 106 -14.37 3.88 -11.05
CA ALA A 106 -14.08 5.22 -11.55
C ALA A 106 -13.69 6.15 -10.40
N SER A 107 -12.62 6.92 -10.58
CA SER A 107 -12.22 7.94 -9.61
C SER A 107 -13.22 9.10 -9.55
N ALA A 108 -13.30 9.74 -8.38
CA ALA A 108 -14.15 10.90 -8.21
C ALA A 108 -13.76 12.04 -9.14
N THR A 109 -14.76 12.75 -9.64
CA THR A 109 -14.59 13.98 -10.42
C THR A 109 -15.21 15.16 -9.67
N HIS A 110 -15.19 16.36 -10.27
CA HIS A 110 -15.86 17.52 -9.68
C HIS A 110 -17.39 17.36 -9.67
N SER A 111 -17.94 16.51 -10.55
CA SER A 111 -19.38 16.35 -10.77
C SER A 111 -19.93 14.99 -10.34
N SER A 112 -19.07 14.04 -9.99
CA SER A 112 -19.47 12.66 -9.69
C SER A 112 -18.62 12.10 -8.56
N PRO A 113 -19.22 11.37 -7.59
CA PRO A 113 -18.47 10.64 -6.58
C PRO A 113 -17.64 9.52 -7.23
N ALA A 114 -16.71 8.94 -6.46
CA ALA A 114 -15.99 7.76 -6.90
C ALA A 114 -16.96 6.56 -7.00
N THR A 115 -16.72 5.69 -7.96
CA THR A 115 -17.31 4.35 -8.03
C THR A 115 -16.24 3.36 -7.59
N LEU A 116 -16.28 2.97 -6.32
CA LEU A 116 -15.36 1.99 -5.75
C LEU A 116 -16.00 0.61 -5.80
N LEU A 117 -15.30 -0.36 -6.39
CA LEU A 117 -15.82 -1.71 -6.59
C LEU A 117 -15.04 -2.77 -5.82
N ILE A 118 -13.97 -2.40 -5.12
CA ILE A 118 -13.20 -3.33 -4.28
C ILE A 118 -13.38 -2.92 -2.84
N GLU A 119 -14.01 -3.80 -2.07
CA GLU A 119 -14.16 -3.68 -0.63
C GLU A 119 -13.29 -4.71 0.08
N ILE A 120 -12.46 -4.26 1.02
CA ILE A 120 -11.73 -5.09 1.96
C ILE A 120 -12.45 -4.97 3.30
N ASP A 121 -13.22 -5.99 3.63
CA ASP A 121 -14.11 -6.04 4.79
C ASP A 121 -13.51 -6.93 5.88
N GLY A 122 -13.09 -6.30 6.97
CA GLY A 122 -12.43 -6.92 8.12
C GLY A 122 -13.38 -7.64 9.06
N ILE A 123 -14.60 -8.04 8.66
CA ILE A 123 -15.59 -8.64 9.55
C ILE A 123 -15.06 -9.85 10.37
N HIS A 124 -14.07 -10.60 9.87
CA HIS A 124 -13.43 -11.71 10.57
C HIS A 124 -12.29 -11.28 11.54
N ALA A 125 -11.93 -10.00 11.53
CA ALA A 125 -10.88 -9.38 12.33
C ALA A 125 -11.41 -8.34 13.33
N ILE A 126 -12.71 -8.04 13.32
CA ILE A 126 -13.30 -6.91 14.05
C ILE A 126 -13.15 -7.02 15.57
N ASP A 127 -13.19 -8.24 16.12
CA ASP A 127 -13.08 -8.48 17.56
C ASP A 127 -11.62 -8.43 18.07
N ASP A 128 -10.65 -8.31 17.15
CA ASP A 128 -9.22 -8.37 17.44
C ASP A 128 -8.59 -6.98 17.26
N TYR A 129 -8.50 -6.22 18.37
CA TYR A 129 -8.20 -4.77 18.41
C TYR A 129 -6.82 -4.33 17.88
N TRP A 130 -6.07 -5.24 17.28
CA TRP A 130 -4.70 -5.04 16.79
C TRP A 130 -4.55 -5.40 15.31
N VAL A 131 -5.64 -5.79 14.67
CA VAL A 131 -5.62 -6.26 13.28
C VAL A 131 -6.02 -5.13 12.36
N ASN A 132 -5.04 -4.69 11.58
CA ASN A 132 -5.19 -3.65 10.58
C ASN A 132 -5.67 -4.23 9.25
N GLY A 133 -6.38 -3.43 8.45
CA GLY A 133 -6.78 -3.84 7.10
C GLY A 133 -5.60 -4.01 6.16
N LEU A 134 -4.81 -2.96 6.00
CA LEU A 134 -3.53 -2.99 5.31
C LEU A 134 -2.42 -2.49 6.23
N SER A 135 -1.38 -3.31 6.41
CA SER A 135 -0.21 -2.98 7.22
C SER A 135 0.98 -2.70 6.30
N ILE A 136 1.45 -1.45 6.27
CA ILE A 136 2.50 -0.96 5.36
C ILE A 136 3.79 -0.71 6.14
N ALA A 137 4.77 -1.56 5.90
CA ALA A 137 6.15 -1.41 6.35
C ALA A 137 7.04 -0.80 5.24
N ALA A 138 6.74 -1.08 3.98
CA ALA A 138 7.41 -0.50 2.83
C ALA A 138 7.29 1.03 2.75
N GLY A 139 8.19 1.64 1.98
CA GLY A 139 8.10 3.05 1.59
C GLY A 139 7.67 3.17 0.13
N SER A 140 7.27 4.37 -0.29
CA SER A 140 6.89 4.64 -1.68
C SER A 140 5.71 3.82 -2.22
N CYS A 141 4.85 3.29 -1.34
CA CYS A 141 3.61 2.63 -1.75
C CYS A 141 2.57 3.67 -2.19
N THR A 142 1.66 3.25 -3.08
CA THR A 142 0.45 4.01 -3.41
C THR A 142 -0.78 3.14 -3.19
N ILE A 143 -1.71 3.58 -2.36
CA ILE A 143 -2.96 2.86 -2.10
C ILE A 143 -4.13 3.74 -2.53
N ARG A 144 -4.94 3.25 -3.47
CA ARG A 144 -6.08 4.01 -4.00
C ARG A 144 -7.25 3.16 -4.49
N GLY A 145 -8.43 3.76 -4.49
CA GLY A 145 -9.63 3.15 -5.09
C GLY A 145 -10.20 1.99 -4.29
N LEU A 146 -9.93 1.92 -2.99
CA LEU A 146 -10.40 0.85 -2.11
C LEU A 146 -11.42 1.35 -1.10
N VAL A 147 -12.34 0.46 -0.71
CA VAL A 147 -13.17 0.59 0.49
C VAL A 147 -12.55 -0.30 1.56
N ILE A 148 -12.28 0.21 2.76
CA ILE A 148 -11.66 -0.55 3.85
C ILE A 148 -12.42 -0.30 5.16
N ASN A 149 -13.00 -1.35 5.71
CA ASN A 149 -13.89 -1.26 6.86
C ASN A 149 -13.86 -2.51 7.75
N HIS A 150 -14.51 -2.42 8.93
CA HIS A 150 -14.66 -3.49 9.91
C HIS A 150 -13.37 -4.09 10.47
N PHE A 151 -12.24 -3.40 10.40
CA PHE A 151 -11.01 -3.87 11.06
C PHE A 151 -10.95 -3.51 12.54
N GLY A 152 -10.35 -4.39 13.34
CA GLY A 152 -10.21 -4.21 14.79
C GLY A 152 -9.22 -3.12 15.21
N ASP A 153 -8.33 -2.68 14.32
CA ASP A 153 -7.44 -1.53 14.53
C ASP A 153 -7.69 -0.47 13.43
N CYS A 154 -6.65 -0.06 12.68
CA CYS A 154 -6.79 0.89 11.60
C CYS A 154 -7.22 0.21 10.29
N GLY A 155 -7.94 0.93 9.43
CA GLY A 155 -8.14 0.47 8.05
C GLY A 155 -6.80 0.35 7.31
N ILE A 156 -5.97 1.41 7.38
CA ILE A 156 -4.60 1.40 6.85
C ILE A 156 -3.61 1.85 7.93
N ARG A 157 -2.54 1.10 8.15
CA ARG A 157 -1.47 1.41 9.11
C ARG A 157 -0.11 1.53 8.42
N ILE A 158 0.54 2.68 8.55
CA ILE A 158 1.91 2.93 8.03
C ILE A 158 2.87 3.01 9.22
N HIS A 159 3.87 2.12 9.34
CA HIS A 159 4.59 1.98 10.61
C HIS A 159 6.13 1.80 10.55
N GLU A 160 6.76 1.65 9.38
CA GLU A 160 8.24 1.60 9.29
C GLU A 160 8.83 2.67 8.36
N ASN A 161 8.54 2.60 7.05
CA ASN A 161 9.07 3.54 6.07
C ASN A 161 8.05 4.61 5.64
N GLY A 162 8.56 5.73 5.12
CA GLY A 162 7.79 6.89 4.68
C GLY A 162 7.64 6.96 3.15
N GLY A 163 7.14 8.09 2.64
CA GLY A 163 6.98 8.32 1.21
C GLY A 163 5.74 7.65 0.61
N ASN A 164 4.82 7.18 1.44
CA ASN A 164 3.60 6.51 0.98
C ASN A 164 2.53 7.53 0.58
N THR A 165 1.72 7.19 -0.42
CA THR A 165 0.60 8.00 -0.92
C THR A 165 -0.70 7.24 -0.74
N ILE A 166 -1.64 7.79 0.03
CA ILE A 166 -2.96 7.20 0.28
C ILE A 166 -4.03 8.16 -0.23
N GLN A 167 -4.76 7.78 -1.28
CA GLN A 167 -5.65 8.68 -2.02
C GLN A 167 -6.89 7.99 -2.55
N GLY A 168 -8.03 8.69 -2.59
CA GLY A 168 -9.22 8.20 -3.30
C GLY A 168 -9.80 6.92 -2.69
N ASN A 169 -9.61 6.68 -1.39
CA ASN A 169 -10.14 5.51 -0.67
C ASN A 169 -11.29 5.90 0.25
N TYR A 170 -12.19 4.96 0.54
CA TYR A 170 -13.25 5.12 1.53
C TYR A 170 -12.92 4.24 2.75
N LEU A 171 -12.82 4.83 3.94
CA LEU A 171 -12.42 4.12 5.15
C LEU A 171 -13.44 4.32 6.28
N GLY A 172 -13.94 3.21 6.81
CA GLY A 172 -14.94 3.20 7.89
C GLY A 172 -16.39 3.35 7.42
N THR A 173 -16.64 3.17 6.13
CA THR A 173 -17.96 3.30 5.49
C THR A 173 -18.17 2.22 4.43
N ASP A 174 -19.40 2.10 3.92
CA ASP A 174 -19.75 1.21 2.81
C ASP A 174 -19.23 1.74 1.45
N PRO A 175 -19.31 0.94 0.37
CA PRO A 175 -18.80 1.37 -0.93
C PRO A 175 -19.48 2.62 -1.52
N ALA A 176 -20.68 2.96 -1.07
CA ALA A 176 -21.38 4.19 -1.43
C ALA A 176 -20.93 5.41 -0.59
N GLY A 177 -20.23 5.20 0.53
CA GLY A 177 -19.83 6.26 1.45
C GLY A 177 -20.98 6.81 2.29
N THR A 178 -22.05 6.05 2.45
CA THR A 178 -23.32 6.50 3.07
C THR A 178 -23.61 5.84 4.40
N GLU A 179 -23.19 4.58 4.60
CA GLU A 179 -23.43 3.83 5.83
C GLU A 179 -22.13 3.64 6.62
N ALA A 180 -22.20 3.74 7.95
CA ALA A 180 -21.03 3.53 8.80
C ALA A 180 -20.68 2.04 8.87
N ARG A 181 -19.41 1.72 8.62
CA ARG A 181 -18.79 0.40 8.77
C ARG A 181 -17.46 0.58 9.47
N PRO A 182 -17.44 0.83 10.79
CA PRO A 182 -16.29 1.36 11.52
C PRO A 182 -15.05 0.46 11.35
N ASN A 183 -13.88 1.06 11.15
CA ASN A 183 -12.65 0.50 11.72
C ASN A 183 -12.58 0.94 13.19
N HIS A 184 -12.18 0.06 14.10
CA HIS A 184 -12.27 0.30 15.54
C HIS A 184 -11.34 1.41 16.06
N ASP A 185 -10.17 1.62 15.42
CA ASP A 185 -9.32 2.78 15.71
C ASP A 185 -9.45 3.83 14.60
N SER A 186 -8.37 4.05 13.83
CA SER A 186 -8.30 5.11 12.84
C SER A 186 -8.68 4.63 11.46
N GLY A 187 -9.21 5.49 10.60
CA GLY A 187 -9.28 5.16 9.17
C GLY A 187 -7.86 4.91 8.63
N ILE A 188 -6.98 5.89 8.85
CA ILE A 188 -5.55 5.81 8.50
C ILE A 188 -4.69 6.16 9.72
N GLY A 189 -3.83 5.23 10.16
CA GLY A 189 -2.86 5.42 11.24
C GLY A 189 -1.43 5.54 10.73
N ILE A 190 -0.81 6.71 10.88
CA ILE A 190 0.54 7.03 10.38
C ILE A 190 1.53 7.06 11.54
N GLY A 191 2.53 6.19 11.52
CA GLY A 191 3.62 6.14 12.51
C GLY A 191 4.94 6.73 12.02
N THR A 192 5.02 7.10 10.73
CA THR A 192 6.27 7.47 10.05
C THR A 192 6.20 8.87 9.44
N SER A 193 7.33 9.35 8.92
CA SER A 193 7.47 10.68 8.33
C SER A 193 7.28 10.68 6.81
N GLY A 194 6.91 11.83 6.23
CA GLY A 194 6.97 12.05 4.78
C GLY A 194 5.91 11.33 3.94
N ASN A 195 4.72 11.09 4.49
CA ASN A 195 3.59 10.48 3.77
C ASN A 195 2.63 11.54 3.22
N LEU A 196 1.94 11.23 2.12
CA LEU A 196 0.90 12.06 1.52
C LEU A 196 -0.47 11.38 1.65
N ILE A 197 -1.38 12.01 2.40
CA ILE A 197 -2.74 11.54 2.57
C ILE A 197 -3.71 12.52 1.94
N GLY A 198 -4.35 12.09 0.85
CA GLY A 198 -5.28 12.88 0.08
C GLY A 198 -4.61 13.77 -0.98
N GLY A 199 -5.33 14.79 -1.45
CA GLY A 199 -4.84 15.78 -2.41
C GLY A 199 -5.91 16.81 -2.77
N THR A 200 -5.55 17.81 -3.59
CA THR A 200 -6.47 18.91 -3.96
C THR A 200 -7.49 18.53 -5.03
N THR A 201 -7.24 17.48 -5.82
CA THR A 201 -8.15 17.02 -6.86
C THR A 201 -9.23 16.11 -6.27
N PRO A 202 -10.45 16.04 -6.84
CA PRO A 202 -11.48 15.13 -6.36
C PRO A 202 -11.05 13.66 -6.30
N ALA A 203 -10.31 13.19 -7.31
CA ALA A 203 -9.80 11.83 -7.38
C ALA A 203 -8.83 11.47 -6.24
N ALA A 204 -8.16 12.45 -5.64
CA ALA A 204 -7.20 12.22 -4.56
C ALA A 204 -7.85 12.12 -3.18
N ARG A 205 -9.12 12.54 -3.02
CA ARG A 205 -9.78 12.68 -1.72
C ARG A 205 -10.07 11.32 -1.10
N ASN A 206 -9.58 11.08 0.11
CA ASN A 206 -10.12 9.98 0.90
C ASN A 206 -11.40 10.44 1.61
N VAL A 207 -12.34 9.52 1.79
CA VAL A 207 -13.53 9.70 2.64
C VAL A 207 -13.32 8.85 3.89
N LEU A 208 -13.23 9.48 5.06
CA LEU A 208 -12.96 8.80 6.33
C LEU A 208 -14.10 9.09 7.30
N SER A 209 -15.08 8.19 7.32
CA SER A 209 -16.28 8.34 8.13
C SER A 209 -16.47 7.11 9.01
N GLY A 210 -17.19 7.23 10.12
CA GLY A 210 -17.56 6.09 10.96
C GLY A 210 -16.45 5.39 11.74
N ASN A 211 -15.16 5.76 11.61
CA ASN A 211 -14.06 5.14 12.38
C ASN A 211 -14.15 5.44 13.88
N GLY A 212 -13.70 4.50 14.72
CA GLY A 212 -13.93 4.51 16.17
C GLY A 212 -13.13 5.53 16.98
N ALA A 213 -11.92 5.89 16.52
CA ALA A 213 -11.07 6.89 17.17
C ALA A 213 -10.97 8.19 16.36
N CYS A 214 -10.33 8.14 15.19
CA CYS A 214 -10.18 9.32 14.33
C CYS A 214 -10.17 8.94 12.84
N GLY A 215 -10.40 9.91 11.96
CA GLY A 215 -10.24 9.66 10.52
C GLY A 215 -8.78 9.36 10.18
N ILE A 216 -7.87 10.27 10.58
CA ILE A 216 -6.43 10.17 10.29
C ILE A 216 -5.64 10.46 11.58
N GLY A 217 -4.94 9.45 12.10
CA GLY A 217 -3.99 9.59 13.20
C GLY A 217 -2.58 9.85 12.65
N VAL A 218 -1.98 11.00 12.98
CA VAL A 218 -0.68 11.40 12.43
C VAL A 218 0.41 11.41 13.50
N GLY A 219 1.36 10.48 13.39
CA GLY A 219 2.67 10.52 14.01
C GLY A 219 3.76 10.97 13.05
N GLY A 220 5.02 11.01 13.49
CA GLY A 220 6.15 11.43 12.67
C GLY A 220 6.13 12.92 12.26
N THR A 221 6.97 13.29 11.29
CA THR A 221 7.12 14.67 10.79
C THR A 221 7.06 14.74 9.26
N GLY A 222 6.78 15.91 8.70
CA GLY A 222 6.78 16.10 7.24
C GLY A 222 5.66 15.37 6.50
N ASN A 223 4.63 14.88 7.20
CA ASN A 223 3.43 14.33 6.58
C ASN A 223 2.56 15.46 6.00
N THR A 224 1.98 15.22 4.84
CA THR A 224 1.04 16.13 4.18
C THR A 224 -0.35 15.51 4.19
N VAL A 225 -1.30 16.15 4.85
CA VAL A 225 -2.71 15.74 4.89
C VAL A 225 -3.54 16.84 4.24
N LEU A 226 -4.19 16.53 3.12
CA LEU A 226 -4.88 17.53 2.30
C LEU A 226 -6.13 16.96 1.64
N GLY A 227 -7.22 17.72 1.65
CA GLY A 227 -8.41 17.40 0.85
C GLY A 227 -9.04 16.05 1.18
N ASN A 228 -9.01 15.63 2.44
CA ASN A 228 -9.78 14.47 2.93
C ASN A 228 -11.14 14.93 3.45
N TYR A 229 -12.14 14.06 3.41
CA TYR A 229 -13.55 14.33 3.75
C TYR A 229 -14.05 13.44 4.88
#